data_AF-A0A212R079-F1
#
_entry.id   AF-A0A212R079-F1
#
_cell.length_a   1.000
_cell.length_b   1.000
_cell.length_c   1.000
_cell.angle_alpha   90.00
_cell.angle_beta   90.00
_cell.angle_gamma   90.00
#
_symmetry.space_group_name_H-M   'P 1'
#
loop_
_entity.id
_entity.type
_entity.pdbx_description
1 polymer ?
#
loop_
_entity_poly.entity_id
_entity_poly.type
_entity_poly.pdbx_seq_one_letter_code
_entity_poly.pdbx_strand_id
1 'polypeptide(L)'
;MALHPRRASPEERKALLLMERTGYIPLELTPYFAWRISEERREEYDRRAIRVDSALADLLKKLPAPWLGAIARNLGVKKQGKKQDWIPRIVSRLRDPKRLREIVRGLPVDARLALAGVLKRGGWAPLLDLEREFGAMAGDGWFWEDEPPSSILGQLRAHGLLFIGQARVGRRRRQVAVIPKDLREPLAQLLQDPEALPPEARSRTATTRALERLAAFYATLERPLLPLEDLNDFLRQVHPREVLEVEEDVEDFLLGMEDLEMKSADDVAGHHLSLWMRRLRYLYVGEVPLARKRRMLRTTARLYQCLAERGRVMRITAERISEAVAEITAPTRDLGKIPLPPPLGGELLLRLQDPEGNEYELVMNDYWLVAACAVLFTGDWDAMEEEAAWVRDGARKRERIRWLRRLPEWVWLELLTIFDPEEIDLIREWFYEHEMSELSAW
;
A
#
# COMPACT_ATOMS: atom_id res chain seq x y z
N MET A 1 -20.17 17.52 -10.82
CA MET A 1 -19.66 16.40 -10.00
C MET A 1 -18.38 16.93 -9.39
N ALA A 2 -18.37 17.34 -8.12
CA ALA A 2 -17.18 17.95 -7.54
C ALA A 2 -16.10 16.87 -7.43
N LEU A 3 -15.05 16.98 -8.25
CA LEU A 3 -13.92 16.07 -8.26
C LEU A 3 -12.95 16.48 -7.14
N HIS A 4 -13.46 16.66 -5.92
CA HIS A 4 -12.64 16.93 -4.75
C HIS A 4 -12.61 15.66 -3.91
N PRO A 5 -11.61 14.78 -4.10
CA PRO A 5 -11.40 13.65 -3.22
C PRO A 5 -11.29 14.19 -1.81
N ARG A 6 -12.02 13.59 -0.87
CA ARG A 6 -12.06 14.06 0.53
C ARG A 6 -10.69 13.97 1.22
N ARG A 7 -9.71 13.34 0.56
CA ARG A 7 -8.34 13.08 1.00
C ARG A 7 -7.27 13.53 0.01
N ALA A 8 -7.63 14.37 -0.98
CA ALA A 8 -6.63 14.89 -1.91
C ALA A 8 -5.66 15.84 -1.21
N SER A 9 -4.36 15.66 -1.45
CA SER A 9 -3.30 16.57 -1.01
C SER A 9 -3.50 17.98 -1.60
N PRO A 10 -2.84 19.02 -1.06
CA PRO A 10 -2.88 20.36 -1.63
C PRO A 10 -2.49 20.40 -3.12
N GLU A 11 -1.48 19.64 -3.53
CA GLU A 11 -1.02 19.54 -4.91
C GLU A 11 -2.04 18.83 -5.81
N GLU A 12 -2.65 17.74 -5.32
CA GLU A 12 -3.70 17.01 -6.05
C GLU A 12 -4.97 17.86 -6.21
N ARG A 13 -5.35 18.62 -5.18
CA ARG A 13 -6.44 19.61 -5.29
C ARG A 13 -6.12 20.69 -6.32
N LYS A 14 -4.86 21.13 -6.38
CA LYS A 14 -4.41 22.11 -7.37
C LYS A 14 -4.45 21.53 -8.79
N ALA A 15 -4.07 20.26 -8.98
CA ALA A 15 -4.18 19.54 -10.25
C ALA A 15 -5.63 19.31 -10.67
N LEU A 16 -6.53 19.00 -9.73
CA LEU A 16 -7.97 18.85 -10.00
C LEU A 16 -8.64 20.19 -10.36
N LEU A 17 -8.28 21.26 -9.66
CA LEU A 17 -8.72 22.62 -10.01
C LEU A 17 -8.16 23.06 -11.36
N LEU A 18 -6.92 22.68 -11.68
CA LEU A 18 -6.32 22.93 -12.99
C LEU A 18 -7.05 22.15 -14.09
N MET A 19 -7.39 20.87 -13.86
CA MET A 19 -8.18 20.05 -14.78
C MET A 19 -9.58 20.64 -14.99
N GLU A 20 -10.29 21.00 -13.92
CA GLU A 20 -11.63 21.61 -14.03
C GLU A 20 -11.60 22.96 -14.77
N ARG A 21 -10.48 23.69 -14.67
CA ARG A 21 -10.32 25.02 -15.30
C ARG A 21 -9.74 24.97 -16.72
N THR A 22 -8.96 23.97 -17.07
CA THR A 22 -8.16 23.94 -18.31
C THR A 22 -8.37 22.68 -19.17
N GLY A 23 -8.97 21.63 -18.62
CA GLY A 23 -9.14 20.33 -19.29
C GLY A 23 -7.88 19.46 -19.31
N TYR A 24 -6.77 19.89 -18.68
CA TYR A 24 -5.49 19.17 -18.70
C TYR A 24 -5.28 18.34 -17.42
N ILE A 25 -4.93 17.05 -17.59
CA ILE A 25 -4.43 16.16 -16.53
C ILE A 25 -3.00 15.77 -16.92
N PRO A 26 -1.99 15.95 -16.06
CA PRO A 26 -0.67 15.37 -16.28
C PRO A 26 -0.79 13.85 -16.44
N LEU A 27 -0.27 13.29 -17.54
CA LEU A 27 -0.47 11.89 -17.93
C LEU A 27 -0.15 10.89 -16.80
N GLU A 28 0.86 11.19 -16.00
CA GLU A 28 1.37 10.39 -14.88
C GLU A 28 0.35 10.21 -13.75
N LEU A 29 -0.60 11.12 -13.58
CA LEU A 29 -1.60 11.08 -12.51
C LEU A 29 -2.96 10.52 -12.95
N THR A 30 -3.14 10.28 -14.25
CA THR A 30 -4.42 9.83 -14.84
C THR A 30 -4.90 8.47 -14.28
N PRO A 31 -4.05 7.43 -14.15
CA PRO A 31 -4.45 6.14 -13.59
C PRO A 31 -4.83 6.24 -12.09
N TYR A 32 -4.08 7.04 -11.33
CA TYR A 32 -4.32 7.29 -9.91
C TYR A 32 -5.70 7.93 -9.68
N PHE A 33 -5.99 9.05 -10.34
CA PHE A 33 -7.28 9.72 -10.18
C PHE A 33 -8.45 8.85 -10.64
N ALA A 34 -8.27 8.09 -11.73
CA ALA A 34 -9.28 7.14 -12.21
C ALA A 34 -9.60 6.09 -11.13
N TRP A 35 -8.58 5.45 -10.53
CA TRP A 35 -8.75 4.49 -9.46
C TRP A 35 -9.38 5.12 -8.21
N ARG A 36 -8.95 6.32 -7.77
CA ARG A 36 -9.49 6.92 -6.54
C ARG A 36 -10.94 7.34 -6.70
N ILE A 37 -11.31 7.88 -7.85
CA ILE A 37 -12.70 8.14 -8.21
C ILE A 37 -13.50 6.82 -8.24
N SER A 38 -12.89 5.74 -8.74
CA SER A 38 -13.44 4.38 -8.69
C SER A 38 -13.79 3.97 -7.25
N GLU A 39 -12.83 4.04 -6.33
CA GLU A 39 -13.04 3.67 -4.92
C GLU A 39 -14.07 4.57 -4.22
N GLU A 40 -14.01 5.88 -4.42
CA GLU A 40 -14.98 6.79 -3.80
C GLU A 40 -16.41 6.54 -4.29
N ARG A 41 -16.58 6.24 -5.58
CA ARG A 41 -17.87 5.85 -6.14
C ARG A 41 -18.37 4.53 -5.55
N ARG A 42 -17.48 3.54 -5.38
CA ARG A 42 -17.82 2.27 -4.70
C ARG A 42 -18.27 2.54 -3.27
N GLU A 43 -17.48 3.28 -2.48
CA GLU A 43 -17.80 3.62 -1.10
C GLU A 43 -19.12 4.41 -0.99
N GLU A 44 -19.37 5.37 -1.87
CA GLU A 44 -20.62 6.13 -1.89
C GLU A 44 -21.82 5.22 -2.14
N TYR A 45 -21.69 4.30 -3.08
CA TYR A 45 -22.73 3.34 -3.39
C TYR A 45 -22.96 2.36 -2.24
N ASP A 46 -21.90 1.89 -1.59
CA ASP A 46 -21.94 1.01 -0.42
C ASP A 46 -22.58 1.69 0.82
N ARG A 47 -22.77 3.02 0.79
CA ARG A 47 -23.53 3.77 1.81
C ARG A 47 -25.04 3.84 1.54
N ARG A 48 -25.52 3.36 0.39
CA ARG A 48 -26.95 3.39 0.05
C ARG A 48 -27.75 2.43 0.91
N ALA A 49 -29.02 2.75 1.16
CA ALA A 49 -29.87 1.95 2.02
C ALA A 49 -30.18 0.57 1.41
N ILE A 50 -30.02 -0.48 2.22
CA ILE A 50 -30.37 -1.86 1.89
C ILE A 50 -31.31 -2.43 2.96
N ARG A 51 -32.26 -3.28 2.54
CA ARG A 51 -33.09 -4.06 3.46
C ARG A 51 -32.48 -5.44 3.56
N VAL A 52 -32.32 -5.94 4.78
CA VAL A 52 -31.68 -7.24 5.00
C VAL A 52 -32.43 -8.37 4.29
N ASP A 53 -33.76 -8.32 4.20
CA ASP A 53 -34.58 -9.35 3.54
C ASP A 53 -35.01 -9.00 2.11
N SER A 54 -34.21 -8.20 1.39
CA SER A 54 -34.45 -7.92 -0.02
C SER A 54 -34.28 -9.18 -0.90
N ALA A 55 -35.15 -9.33 -1.89
CA ALA A 55 -35.01 -10.37 -2.91
C ALA A 55 -33.90 -10.02 -3.92
N LEU A 56 -33.32 -11.04 -4.55
CA LEU A 56 -32.23 -10.91 -5.53
C LEU A 56 -32.56 -9.89 -6.64
N ALA A 57 -33.75 -10.00 -7.23
CA ALA A 57 -34.18 -9.11 -8.30
C ALA A 57 -34.20 -7.62 -7.88
N ASP A 58 -34.61 -7.32 -6.64
CA ASP A 58 -34.68 -5.95 -6.13
C ASP A 58 -33.30 -5.37 -5.86
N LEU A 59 -32.37 -6.21 -5.40
CA LEU A 59 -30.97 -5.83 -5.18
C LEU A 59 -30.27 -5.54 -6.51
N LEU A 60 -30.42 -6.43 -7.50
CA LEU A 60 -29.83 -6.27 -8.84
C LEU A 60 -30.34 -5.02 -9.57
N LYS A 61 -31.63 -4.68 -9.44
CA LYS A 61 -32.20 -3.45 -10.03
C LYS A 61 -31.46 -2.19 -9.59
N LYS A 62 -31.04 -2.17 -8.32
CA LYS A 62 -30.37 -1.02 -7.72
C LYS A 62 -28.93 -0.90 -8.22
N LEU A 63 -28.22 -2.02 -8.45
CA LEU A 63 -26.78 -2.03 -8.77
C LEU A 63 -26.40 -1.12 -9.96
N PRO A 64 -25.22 -0.51 -9.99
CA PRO A 64 -24.78 0.24 -11.16
C PRO A 64 -24.49 -0.71 -12.34
N ALA A 65 -24.49 -0.16 -13.56
CA ALA A 65 -24.30 -0.96 -14.78
C ALA A 65 -22.95 -1.72 -14.83
N PRO A 66 -21.80 -1.14 -14.43
CA PRO A 66 -20.52 -1.86 -14.42
C PRO A 66 -20.56 -3.12 -13.55
N TRP A 67 -21.16 -3.04 -12.36
CA TRP A 67 -21.24 -4.19 -11.45
C TRP A 67 -22.20 -5.25 -11.95
N LEU A 68 -23.37 -4.83 -12.46
CA LEU A 68 -24.31 -5.79 -13.05
C LEU A 68 -23.74 -6.44 -14.31
N GLY A 69 -22.94 -5.69 -15.08
CA GLY A 69 -22.19 -6.19 -16.22
C GLY A 69 -21.15 -7.24 -15.83
N ALA A 70 -20.40 -7.00 -14.76
CA ALA A 70 -19.45 -7.96 -14.20
C ALA A 70 -20.17 -9.25 -13.74
N ILE A 71 -21.28 -9.11 -13.01
CA ILE A 71 -22.13 -10.25 -12.59
C ILE A 71 -22.62 -11.03 -13.81
N ALA A 72 -23.16 -10.35 -14.82
CA ALA A 72 -23.62 -11.01 -16.05
C ALA A 72 -22.49 -11.82 -16.71
N ARG A 73 -21.28 -11.24 -16.81
CA ARG A 73 -20.12 -11.91 -17.40
C ARG A 73 -19.73 -13.15 -16.59
N ASN A 74 -19.55 -13.01 -15.29
CA ASN A 74 -19.11 -14.11 -14.41
C ASN A 74 -20.11 -15.28 -14.40
N LEU A 75 -21.39 -14.98 -14.61
CA LEU A 75 -22.45 -15.99 -14.68
C LEU A 75 -22.67 -16.57 -16.09
N GLY A 76 -21.90 -16.12 -17.09
CA GLY A 76 -22.06 -16.53 -18.50
C GLY A 76 -23.35 -16.01 -19.15
N VAL A 77 -23.93 -14.92 -18.63
CA VAL A 77 -25.17 -14.32 -19.14
C VAL A 77 -24.84 -13.31 -20.24
N LYS A 78 -25.41 -13.54 -21.44
CA LYS A 78 -25.23 -12.62 -22.58
C LYS A 78 -25.87 -11.25 -22.31
N LYS A 79 -25.06 -10.19 -22.44
CA LYS A 79 -25.48 -8.77 -22.38
C LYS A 79 -26.18 -8.36 -23.67
N GLN A 80 -27.46 -8.67 -23.79
CA GLN A 80 -28.30 -8.23 -24.91
C GLN A 80 -29.40 -7.31 -24.38
N GLY A 81 -29.64 -6.20 -25.07
CA GLY A 81 -30.65 -5.22 -24.67
C GLY A 81 -30.19 -4.34 -23.50
N LYS A 82 -31.17 -3.71 -22.84
CA LYS A 82 -30.94 -2.78 -21.74
C LYS A 82 -30.60 -3.55 -20.46
N LYS A 83 -30.00 -2.84 -19.49
CA LYS A 83 -29.70 -3.34 -18.15
C LYS A 83 -30.84 -4.16 -17.51
N GLN A 84 -32.10 -3.73 -17.71
CA GLN A 84 -33.27 -4.40 -17.14
C GLN A 84 -33.53 -5.79 -17.75
N ASP A 85 -33.06 -6.05 -18.97
CA ASP A 85 -33.24 -7.33 -19.66
C ASP A 85 -32.28 -8.40 -19.15
N TRP A 86 -31.16 -7.99 -18.54
CA TRP A 86 -30.15 -8.92 -17.99
C TRP A 86 -30.58 -9.47 -16.63
N ILE A 87 -31.32 -8.69 -15.85
CA ILE A 87 -31.70 -9.02 -14.46
C ILE A 87 -32.49 -10.34 -14.41
N PRO A 88 -33.56 -10.56 -15.19
CA PRO A 88 -34.29 -11.84 -15.18
C PRO A 88 -33.39 -13.03 -15.52
N ARG A 89 -32.43 -12.85 -16.43
CA ARG A 89 -31.49 -13.91 -16.84
C ARG A 89 -30.52 -14.26 -15.72
N ILE A 90 -29.96 -13.24 -15.05
CA ILE A 90 -29.12 -13.41 -13.85
C ILE A 90 -29.89 -14.10 -12.73
N VAL A 91 -31.12 -13.66 -12.46
CA VAL A 91 -31.98 -14.26 -11.43
C VAL A 91 -32.28 -15.73 -11.74
N SER A 92 -32.64 -16.04 -12.99
CA SER A 92 -32.86 -17.42 -13.43
C SER A 92 -31.61 -18.28 -13.25
N ARG A 93 -30.44 -17.75 -13.63
CA ARG A 93 -29.16 -18.45 -13.50
C ARG A 93 -28.80 -18.76 -12.05
N LEU A 94 -28.99 -17.81 -11.14
CA LEU A 94 -28.68 -17.97 -9.70
C LEU A 94 -29.71 -18.83 -8.95
N ARG A 95 -30.93 -18.97 -9.48
CA ARG A 95 -31.98 -19.81 -8.89
C ARG A 95 -31.96 -21.25 -9.41
N ASP A 96 -31.27 -21.54 -10.51
CA ASP A 96 -31.05 -22.91 -10.98
C ASP A 96 -30.08 -23.63 -10.02
N PRO A 97 -30.52 -24.69 -9.31
CA PRO A 97 -29.67 -25.38 -8.33
C PRO A 97 -28.38 -25.96 -8.91
N LYS A 98 -28.40 -26.44 -10.16
CA LYS A 98 -27.21 -27.00 -10.81
C LYS A 98 -26.19 -25.90 -11.08
N ARG A 99 -26.65 -24.76 -11.58
CA ARG A 99 -25.80 -23.62 -11.91
C ARG A 99 -25.29 -22.91 -10.66
N LEU A 100 -26.12 -22.76 -9.63
CA LEU A 100 -25.70 -22.23 -8.34
C LEU A 100 -24.59 -23.10 -7.73
N ARG A 101 -24.71 -24.43 -7.83
CA ARG A 101 -23.65 -25.38 -7.42
C ARG A 101 -22.34 -25.16 -8.18
N GLU A 102 -22.39 -25.06 -9.51
CA GLU A 102 -21.22 -24.78 -10.35
C GLU A 102 -20.54 -23.47 -9.93
N ILE A 103 -21.32 -22.39 -9.75
CA ILE A 103 -20.82 -21.07 -9.36
C ILE A 103 -20.14 -21.14 -8.00
N VAL A 104 -20.83 -21.68 -6.99
CA VAL A 104 -20.28 -21.73 -5.62
C VAL A 104 -19.04 -22.60 -5.56
N ARG A 105 -18.98 -23.75 -6.25
CA ARG A 105 -17.79 -24.60 -6.29
C ARG A 105 -16.60 -23.93 -6.98
N GLY A 106 -16.84 -23.03 -7.92
CA GLY A 106 -15.80 -22.24 -8.58
C GLY A 106 -15.23 -21.10 -7.72
N LEU A 107 -15.85 -20.77 -6.57
CA LEU A 107 -15.35 -19.74 -5.67
C LEU A 107 -14.18 -20.24 -4.82
N PRO A 108 -13.22 -19.37 -4.46
CA PRO A 108 -12.21 -19.69 -3.46
C PRO A 108 -12.82 -20.19 -2.16
N VAL A 109 -12.10 -21.07 -1.46
CA VAL A 109 -12.54 -21.65 -0.17
C VAL A 109 -12.98 -20.56 0.82
N ASP A 110 -12.23 -19.46 0.92
CA ASP A 110 -12.54 -18.38 1.86
C ASP A 110 -13.80 -17.58 1.49
N ALA A 111 -14.11 -17.45 0.20
CA ALA A 111 -15.38 -16.86 -0.24
C ALA A 111 -16.57 -17.76 0.14
N ARG A 112 -16.40 -19.08 0.05
CA ARG A 112 -17.42 -20.06 0.48
C ARG A 112 -17.61 -20.04 2.00
N LEU A 113 -16.52 -19.90 2.77
CA LEU A 113 -16.57 -19.70 4.22
C LEU A 113 -17.28 -18.40 4.60
N ALA A 114 -17.01 -17.29 3.88
CA ALA A 114 -17.69 -16.02 4.11
C ALA A 114 -19.21 -16.13 3.86
N LEU A 115 -19.65 -16.82 2.81
CA LEU A 115 -21.06 -17.11 2.58
C LEU A 115 -21.67 -17.91 3.74
N ALA A 116 -21.01 -19.00 4.17
CA ALA A 116 -21.47 -19.82 5.29
C ALA A 116 -21.58 -19.01 6.59
N GLY A 117 -20.60 -18.15 6.87
CA GLY A 117 -20.59 -17.25 8.02
C GLY A 117 -21.76 -16.27 8.04
N VAL A 118 -22.07 -15.67 6.88
CA VAL A 118 -23.22 -14.75 6.74
C VAL A 118 -24.55 -15.50 6.86
N LEU A 119 -24.67 -16.69 6.27
CA LEU A 119 -25.89 -17.51 6.39
C LEU A 119 -26.16 -17.95 7.82
N LYS A 120 -25.13 -18.34 8.57
CA LYS A 120 -25.25 -18.69 10.00
C LYS A 120 -25.80 -17.55 10.85
N ARG A 121 -25.62 -16.30 10.40
CA ARG A 121 -26.15 -15.08 11.03
C ARG A 121 -27.54 -14.67 10.49
N GLY A 122 -28.22 -15.55 9.77
CA GLY A 122 -29.55 -15.28 9.19
C GLY A 122 -29.51 -14.63 7.81
N GLY A 123 -28.36 -14.68 7.11
CA GLY A 123 -28.21 -14.16 5.75
C GLY A 123 -27.83 -12.68 5.67
N TRP A 124 -27.38 -12.08 6.77
CA TRP A 124 -26.73 -10.77 6.76
C TRP A 124 -25.73 -10.64 7.93
N ALA A 125 -24.76 -9.75 7.80
CA ALA A 125 -23.78 -9.46 8.86
C ALA A 125 -23.29 -8.01 8.80
N PRO A 126 -22.86 -7.40 9.92
CA PRO A 126 -22.11 -6.14 9.89
C PRO A 126 -20.88 -6.28 9.00
N LEU A 127 -20.67 -5.32 8.09
CA LEU A 127 -19.55 -5.39 7.14
C LEU A 127 -18.19 -5.48 7.84
N LEU A 128 -18.00 -4.67 8.89
CA LEU A 128 -16.76 -4.65 9.67
C LEU A 128 -16.41 -6.02 10.28
N ASP A 129 -17.41 -6.82 10.66
CA ASP A 129 -17.14 -8.16 11.20
C ASP A 129 -16.60 -9.09 10.12
N LEU A 130 -17.09 -8.95 8.89
CA LEU A 130 -16.61 -9.72 7.75
C LEU A 130 -15.25 -9.23 7.28
N GLU A 131 -15.01 -7.92 7.23
CA GLU A 131 -13.71 -7.37 6.83
C GLU A 131 -12.59 -7.79 7.80
N ARG A 132 -12.90 -7.91 9.09
CA ARG A 132 -11.97 -8.46 10.10
C ARG A 132 -11.66 -9.94 9.91
N GLU A 133 -12.58 -10.70 9.34
CA GLU A 133 -12.45 -12.15 9.19
C GLU A 133 -11.91 -12.54 7.80
N PHE A 134 -12.26 -11.80 6.76
CA PHE A 134 -12.02 -12.13 5.35
C PHE A 134 -11.24 -11.07 4.57
N GLY A 135 -10.84 -9.97 5.23
CA GLY A 135 -10.10 -8.87 4.63
C GLY A 135 -10.99 -7.74 4.11
N ALA A 136 -10.40 -6.56 3.98
CA ALA A 136 -11.06 -5.38 3.45
C ALA A 136 -11.28 -5.47 1.92
N MET A 137 -12.22 -4.66 1.41
CA MET A 137 -12.46 -4.51 -0.03
C MET A 137 -11.77 -3.27 -0.63
N ALA A 138 -10.79 -2.70 0.07
CA ALA A 138 -10.04 -1.57 -0.45
C ALA A 138 -9.30 -2.01 -1.72
N GLY A 139 -9.47 -1.25 -2.80
CA GLY A 139 -8.86 -1.55 -4.09
C GLY A 139 -9.69 -2.38 -5.06
N ASP A 140 -10.88 -2.84 -4.68
CA ASP A 140 -11.81 -3.51 -5.61
C ASP A 140 -12.41 -2.57 -6.68
N GLY A 141 -12.41 -1.26 -6.43
CA GLY A 141 -12.84 -0.23 -7.38
C GLY A 141 -14.33 -0.25 -7.76
N TRP A 142 -14.67 0.58 -8.75
CA TRP A 142 -16.00 0.72 -9.34
C TRP A 142 -16.18 -0.07 -10.64
N PHE A 143 -15.14 -0.21 -11.45
CA PHE A 143 -15.22 -0.72 -12.82
C PHE A 143 -14.95 -2.23 -12.89
N TRP A 144 -15.73 -3.04 -12.16
CA TRP A 144 -15.57 -4.51 -12.09
C TRP A 144 -15.66 -5.25 -13.43
N GLU A 145 -16.16 -4.56 -14.46
CA GLU A 145 -16.19 -5.11 -15.80
C GLU A 145 -14.79 -5.14 -16.43
N ASP A 146 -13.95 -4.17 -16.15
CA ASP A 146 -12.61 -4.08 -16.72
C ASP A 146 -11.57 -4.60 -15.70
N GLU A 147 -11.80 -4.30 -14.43
CA GLU A 147 -10.95 -4.66 -13.30
C GLU A 147 -11.76 -5.47 -12.27
N PRO A 148 -11.87 -6.80 -12.43
CA PRO A 148 -12.61 -7.63 -11.49
C PRO A 148 -12.07 -7.50 -10.06
N PRO A 149 -12.95 -7.46 -9.04
CA PRO A 149 -12.50 -7.32 -7.67
C PRO A 149 -11.71 -8.56 -7.22
N SER A 150 -10.60 -8.33 -6.52
CA SER A 150 -9.71 -9.38 -6.02
C SER A 150 -10.05 -9.77 -4.58
N SER A 151 -10.68 -8.89 -3.79
CA SER A 151 -11.01 -9.20 -2.40
C SER A 151 -12.05 -10.33 -2.28
N ILE A 152 -12.02 -11.08 -1.17
CA ILE A 152 -12.94 -12.21 -0.93
C ILE A 152 -14.40 -11.76 -1.00
N LEU A 153 -14.73 -10.63 -0.36
CA LEU A 153 -16.10 -10.09 -0.38
C LEU A 153 -16.46 -9.50 -1.74
N GLY A 154 -15.50 -8.87 -2.43
CA GLY A 154 -15.64 -8.36 -3.78
C GLY A 154 -15.99 -9.44 -4.80
N GLN A 155 -15.30 -10.58 -4.74
CA GLN A 155 -15.58 -11.75 -5.59
C GLN A 155 -17.02 -12.27 -5.39
N LEU A 156 -17.50 -12.33 -4.14
CA LEU A 156 -18.89 -12.72 -3.86
C LEU A 156 -19.91 -11.72 -4.45
N ARG A 157 -19.59 -10.43 -4.40
CA ARG A 157 -20.42 -9.37 -5.00
C ARG A 157 -20.42 -9.46 -6.52
N ALA A 158 -19.28 -9.74 -7.12
CA ALA A 158 -19.13 -9.92 -8.56
C ALA A 158 -19.81 -11.19 -9.09
N HIS A 159 -20.26 -12.11 -8.22
CA HIS A 159 -21.12 -13.25 -8.55
C HIS A 159 -22.59 -13.02 -8.20
N GLY A 160 -22.96 -11.86 -7.66
CA GLY A 160 -24.33 -11.55 -7.26
C GLY A 160 -24.83 -12.35 -6.05
N LEU A 161 -23.91 -12.89 -5.23
CA LEU A 161 -24.23 -13.70 -4.05
C LEU A 161 -24.24 -12.88 -2.76
N LEU A 162 -23.54 -11.75 -2.75
CA LEU A 162 -23.44 -10.85 -1.60
C LEU A 162 -23.64 -9.39 -2.06
N PHE A 163 -24.35 -8.60 -1.25
CA PHE A 163 -24.63 -7.20 -1.52
C PHE A 163 -24.32 -6.35 -0.30
N ILE A 164 -23.83 -5.13 -0.52
CA ILE A 164 -23.43 -4.23 0.57
C ILE A 164 -24.26 -2.96 0.52
N GLY A 165 -24.64 -2.48 1.70
CA GLY A 165 -25.36 -1.23 1.88
C GLY A 165 -25.51 -0.88 3.35
N GLN A 166 -26.18 0.24 3.63
CA GLN A 166 -26.52 0.68 4.97
C GLN A 166 -27.88 0.13 5.38
N ALA A 167 -27.94 -0.62 6.48
CA ALA A 167 -29.17 -1.07 7.09
C ALA A 167 -29.29 -0.55 8.52
N ARG A 168 -30.52 -0.44 9.02
CA ARG A 168 -30.77 -0.13 10.42
C ARG A 168 -30.67 -1.44 11.22
N VAL A 169 -29.65 -1.53 12.07
CA VAL A 169 -29.44 -2.65 12.98
C VAL A 169 -29.66 -2.14 14.40
N GLY A 170 -30.80 -2.52 14.99
CA GLY A 170 -31.29 -1.92 16.24
C GLY A 170 -31.50 -0.41 16.11
N ARG A 171 -30.80 0.39 16.93
CA ARG A 171 -30.94 1.86 16.94
C ARG A 171 -29.98 2.60 16.00
N ARG A 172 -28.96 1.95 15.43
CA ARG A 172 -27.93 2.60 14.60
C ARG A 172 -28.01 2.14 13.14
N ARG A 173 -27.66 3.04 12.21
CA ARG A 173 -27.35 2.66 10.82
C ARG A 173 -25.92 2.16 10.76
N ARG A 174 -25.72 1.02 10.11
CA ARG A 174 -24.39 0.44 9.89
C ARG A 174 -24.35 -0.15 8.49
N GLN A 175 -23.14 -0.20 7.93
CA GLN A 175 -22.86 -0.97 6.73
C GLN A 175 -23.01 -2.46 7.05
N VAL A 176 -23.74 -3.16 6.20
CA VAL A 176 -24.00 -4.59 6.31
C VAL A 176 -23.79 -5.25 4.96
N ALA A 177 -23.35 -6.50 4.99
CA ALA A 177 -23.40 -7.39 3.86
C ALA A 177 -24.64 -8.29 3.97
N VAL A 178 -25.30 -8.54 2.83
CA VAL A 178 -26.60 -9.21 2.76
C VAL A 178 -26.57 -10.26 1.65
N ILE A 179 -26.99 -11.46 1.98
CA ILE A 179 -27.32 -12.51 1.01
C ILE A 179 -28.81 -12.37 0.64
N PRO A 180 -29.16 -12.32 -0.67
CA PRO A 180 -30.54 -12.22 -1.12
C PRO A 180 -31.43 -13.29 -0.48
N LYS A 181 -32.60 -12.91 0.04
CA LYS A 181 -33.44 -13.82 0.85
C LYS A 181 -33.78 -15.13 0.13
N ASP A 182 -33.97 -15.07 -1.17
CA ASP A 182 -34.36 -16.17 -2.04
C ASP A 182 -33.20 -17.11 -2.41
N LEU A 183 -31.96 -16.70 -2.14
CA LEU A 183 -30.77 -17.55 -2.29
C LEU A 183 -30.33 -18.19 -0.97
N ARG A 184 -30.81 -17.72 0.19
CA ARG A 184 -30.29 -18.14 1.50
C ARG A 184 -30.43 -19.64 1.74
N GLU A 185 -31.64 -20.19 1.55
CA GLU A 185 -31.90 -21.62 1.78
C GLU A 185 -31.16 -22.51 0.75
N PRO A 186 -31.22 -22.24 -0.58
CA PRO A 186 -30.43 -22.99 -1.56
C PRO A 186 -28.92 -22.98 -1.27
N LEU A 187 -28.36 -21.82 -0.88
CA LEU A 187 -26.95 -21.70 -0.53
C LEU A 187 -26.61 -22.45 0.77
N ALA A 188 -27.50 -22.40 1.77
CA ALA A 188 -27.29 -23.09 3.05
C ALA A 188 -27.26 -24.60 2.87
N GLN A 189 -28.17 -25.17 2.06
CA GLN A 189 -28.16 -26.58 1.71
C GLN A 189 -26.89 -26.96 0.93
N LEU A 190 -26.50 -26.12 -0.02
CA LEU A 190 -25.31 -26.37 -0.83
C LEU A 190 -24.02 -26.36 -0.01
N LEU A 191 -23.87 -25.46 0.96
CA LEU A 191 -22.64 -25.35 1.78
C LEU A 191 -22.55 -26.42 2.89
N GLN A 192 -23.55 -27.30 3.01
CA GLN A 192 -23.45 -28.52 3.82
C GLN A 192 -22.71 -29.65 3.08
N ASP A 193 -22.67 -29.61 1.75
CA ASP A 193 -21.96 -30.56 0.91
C ASP A 193 -20.43 -30.42 1.12
N PRO A 194 -19.71 -31.49 1.54
CA PRO A 194 -18.26 -31.46 1.71
C PRO A 194 -17.50 -31.07 0.43
N GLU A 195 -18.02 -31.38 -0.76
CA GLU A 195 -17.41 -30.95 -2.02
C GLU A 195 -17.53 -29.42 -2.22
N ALA A 196 -18.61 -28.83 -1.70
CA ALA A 196 -18.86 -27.40 -1.77
C ALA A 196 -18.18 -26.64 -0.63
N LEU A 197 -18.04 -27.20 0.56
CA LEU A 197 -17.25 -26.60 1.64
C LEU A 197 -16.58 -27.69 2.47
N PRO A 198 -15.27 -27.94 2.26
CA PRO A 198 -14.57 -29.00 2.96
C PRO A 198 -14.58 -28.82 4.49
N PRO A 199 -14.66 -29.89 5.29
CA PRO A 199 -14.65 -29.80 6.75
C PRO A 199 -13.43 -29.06 7.29
N GLU A 200 -12.23 -29.30 6.74
CA GLU A 200 -10.97 -28.67 7.10
C GLU A 200 -10.96 -27.15 6.83
N ALA A 201 -11.73 -26.69 5.84
CA ALA A 201 -11.87 -25.26 5.58
C ALA A 201 -12.53 -24.54 6.77
N ARG A 202 -13.42 -25.22 7.50
CA ARG A 202 -14.15 -24.62 8.64
C ARG A 202 -13.24 -24.31 9.83
N SER A 203 -12.05 -24.92 9.88
CA SER A 203 -11.00 -24.57 10.85
C SER A 203 -10.10 -23.41 10.42
N ARG A 204 -10.20 -22.91 9.17
CA ARG A 204 -9.40 -21.74 8.73
C ARG A 204 -9.79 -20.50 9.53
N THR A 205 -8.81 -19.99 10.27
CA THR A 205 -8.95 -18.76 11.05
C THR A 205 -8.41 -17.56 10.28
N ALA A 206 -8.73 -16.34 10.73
CA ALA A 206 -8.10 -15.12 10.21
C ALA A 206 -6.57 -15.20 10.31
N THR A 207 -6.04 -15.80 11.39
CA THR A 207 -4.60 -16.02 11.58
C THR A 207 -4.03 -16.95 10.52
N THR A 208 -4.66 -18.11 10.27
CA THR A 208 -4.20 -19.03 9.22
C THR A 208 -4.15 -18.37 7.84
N ARG A 209 -5.16 -17.55 7.51
CA ARG A 209 -5.19 -16.79 6.25
C ARG A 209 -4.08 -15.75 6.17
N ALA A 210 -3.85 -15.00 7.25
CA ALA A 210 -2.76 -14.02 7.31
C ALA A 210 -1.40 -14.69 7.07
N LEU A 211 -1.16 -15.85 7.69
CA LEU A 211 0.07 -16.62 7.48
C LEU A 211 0.21 -17.10 6.02
N GLU A 212 -0.87 -17.59 5.40
CA GLU A 212 -0.86 -18.03 4.00
C GLU A 212 -0.61 -16.87 3.02
N ARG A 213 -1.23 -15.69 3.26
CA ARG A 213 -1.04 -14.50 2.44
C ARG A 213 0.39 -13.95 2.56
N LEU A 214 0.87 -13.77 3.79
CA LEU A 214 2.22 -13.33 4.05
C LEU A 214 3.25 -14.26 3.39
N ALA A 215 3.05 -15.59 3.46
CA ALA A 215 3.96 -16.53 2.80
C ALA A 215 3.96 -16.38 1.27
N ALA A 216 2.81 -16.11 0.66
CA ALA A 216 2.70 -15.87 -0.78
C ALA A 216 3.39 -14.55 -1.19
N PHE A 217 3.18 -13.48 -0.43
CA PHE A 217 3.86 -12.20 -0.62
C PHE A 217 5.38 -12.32 -0.39
N TYR A 218 5.80 -13.00 0.67
CA TYR A 218 7.21 -13.18 0.99
C TYR A 218 7.98 -13.87 -0.15
N ALA A 219 7.34 -14.80 -0.86
CA ALA A 219 7.92 -15.48 -2.01
C ALA A 219 8.18 -14.55 -3.21
N THR A 220 7.63 -13.33 -3.23
CA THR A 220 7.89 -12.33 -4.28
C THR A 220 9.02 -11.38 -3.93
N LEU A 221 9.52 -11.39 -2.69
CA LEU A 221 10.61 -10.52 -2.25
C LEU A 221 11.95 -11.08 -2.73
N GLU A 222 12.81 -10.22 -3.29
CA GLU A 222 14.14 -10.63 -3.72
C GLU A 222 15.11 -10.73 -2.54
N ARG A 223 15.03 -9.77 -1.61
CA ARG A 223 15.93 -9.67 -0.45
C ARG A 223 15.15 -9.29 0.81
N PRO A 224 14.40 -10.23 1.40
CA PRO A 224 13.58 -9.92 2.56
C PRO A 224 14.42 -9.53 3.78
N LEU A 225 14.11 -8.37 4.38
CA LEU A 225 14.79 -7.85 5.57
C LEU A 225 14.70 -8.79 6.78
N LEU A 226 13.57 -9.48 6.92
CA LEU A 226 13.26 -10.33 8.07
C LEU A 226 12.94 -11.77 7.60
N PRO A 227 13.32 -12.80 8.37
CA PRO A 227 12.94 -14.19 8.06
C PRO A 227 11.44 -14.45 8.23
N LEU A 228 10.84 -15.19 7.30
CA LEU A 228 9.40 -15.51 7.32
C LEU A 228 8.94 -16.20 8.62
N GLU A 229 9.81 -17.00 9.25
CA GLU A 229 9.51 -17.65 10.53
C GLU A 229 9.22 -16.64 11.64
N ASP A 230 10.03 -15.57 11.75
CA ASP A 230 9.85 -14.52 12.75
C ASP A 230 8.55 -13.75 12.53
N LEU A 231 8.24 -13.45 11.26
CA LEU A 231 7.00 -12.76 10.89
C LEU A 231 5.77 -13.63 11.19
N ASN A 232 5.82 -14.91 10.87
CA ASN A 232 4.74 -15.85 11.14
C ASN A 232 4.45 -15.96 12.64
N ASP A 233 5.49 -16.03 13.45
CA ASP A 233 5.35 -16.08 14.89
C ASP A 233 4.83 -14.79 15.50
N PHE A 234 5.24 -13.64 14.95
CA PHE A 234 4.64 -12.35 15.32
C PHE A 234 3.14 -12.36 15.03
N LEU A 235 2.72 -12.77 13.82
CA LEU A 235 1.30 -12.84 13.45
C LEU A 235 0.49 -13.82 14.31
N ARG A 236 1.10 -14.91 14.80
CA ARG A 236 0.44 -15.85 15.75
C ARG A 236 0.12 -15.22 17.11
N GLN A 237 0.89 -14.21 17.52
CA GLN A 237 0.67 -13.46 18.77
C GLN A 237 -0.33 -12.32 18.60
N VAL A 238 -0.65 -11.94 17.36
CA VAL A 238 -1.62 -10.88 17.07
C VAL A 238 -3.04 -11.40 17.33
N HIS A 239 -3.85 -10.57 17.96
CA HIS A 239 -5.25 -10.90 18.20
C HIS A 239 -5.98 -11.18 16.87
N PRO A 240 -6.77 -12.28 16.74
CA PRO A 240 -7.35 -12.69 15.45
C PRO A 240 -8.21 -11.64 14.74
N ARG A 241 -8.72 -10.63 15.45
CA ARG A 241 -9.50 -9.53 14.85
C ARG A 241 -8.67 -8.46 14.15
N GLU A 242 -7.37 -8.43 14.39
CA GLU A 242 -6.44 -7.42 13.87
C GLU A 242 -5.43 -8.04 12.90
N VAL A 243 -5.28 -9.38 12.91
CA VAL A 243 -4.19 -10.08 12.23
C VAL A 243 -4.10 -9.83 10.73
N LEU A 244 -5.23 -9.66 10.03
CA LEU A 244 -5.21 -9.33 8.59
C LEU A 244 -4.80 -7.88 8.31
N GLU A 245 -5.10 -6.95 9.22
CA GLU A 245 -4.62 -5.56 9.09
C GLU A 245 -3.14 -5.47 9.45
N VAL A 246 -2.71 -6.25 10.44
CA VAL A 246 -1.31 -6.31 10.88
C VAL A 246 -0.44 -7.00 9.86
N GLU A 247 -0.94 -8.04 9.18
CA GLU A 247 -0.23 -8.67 8.07
C GLU A 247 -0.02 -7.68 6.92
N GLU A 248 -1.05 -6.96 6.47
CA GLU A 248 -0.91 -5.90 5.47
C GLU A 248 0.12 -4.82 5.91
N ASP A 249 0.08 -4.38 7.17
CA ASP A 249 1.06 -3.43 7.72
C ASP A 249 2.51 -3.99 7.70
N VAL A 250 2.68 -5.31 7.86
CA VAL A 250 3.99 -6.00 7.79
C VAL A 250 4.48 -6.06 6.35
N GLU A 251 3.61 -6.38 5.38
CA GLU A 251 3.96 -6.34 3.95
C GLU A 251 4.42 -4.93 3.54
N ASP A 252 3.64 -3.91 3.92
CA ASP A 252 3.97 -2.50 3.65
C ASP A 252 5.30 -2.08 4.28
N PHE A 253 5.60 -2.59 5.49
CA PHE A 253 6.86 -2.33 6.17
C PHE A 253 8.03 -2.97 5.39
N LEU A 254 7.89 -4.22 4.96
CA LEU A 254 8.94 -4.92 4.21
C LEU A 254 9.25 -4.21 2.89
N LEU A 255 8.22 -3.83 2.12
CA LEU A 255 8.40 -3.03 0.90
C LEU A 255 9.06 -1.68 1.20
N GLY A 256 8.58 -0.99 2.24
CA GLY A 256 9.11 0.32 2.61
C GLY A 256 10.58 0.27 3.04
N MET A 257 11.02 -0.82 3.67
CA MET A 257 12.43 -0.98 4.04
C MET A 257 13.29 -1.47 2.87
N GLU A 258 12.74 -2.25 1.94
CA GLU A 258 13.40 -2.62 0.68
C GLU A 258 13.63 -1.38 -0.21
N ASP A 259 12.63 -0.50 -0.31
CA ASP A 259 12.73 0.80 -0.99
C ASP A 259 13.77 1.75 -0.35
N LEU A 260 14.09 1.53 0.93
CA LEU A 260 15.13 2.25 1.67
C LEU A 260 16.46 1.46 1.72
N GLU A 261 16.55 0.34 1.00
CA GLU A 261 17.74 -0.51 0.90
C GLU A 261 18.30 -0.99 2.25
N MET A 262 17.42 -1.18 3.24
CA MET A 262 17.83 -1.66 4.56
C MET A 262 18.40 -3.08 4.46
N LYS A 263 19.62 -3.27 4.97
CA LYS A 263 20.34 -4.55 4.91
C LYS A 263 20.13 -5.39 6.17
N SER A 264 19.97 -4.74 7.31
CA SER A 264 19.69 -5.37 8.59
C SER A 264 18.52 -4.70 9.28
N ALA A 265 17.73 -5.49 10.02
CA ALA A 265 16.71 -4.93 10.89
C ALA A 265 17.31 -4.05 12.01
N ASP A 266 18.56 -4.29 12.40
CA ASP A 266 19.27 -3.43 13.36
C ASP A 266 19.69 -2.06 12.78
N ASP A 267 19.67 -1.90 11.45
CA ASP A 267 20.00 -0.63 10.79
C ASP A 267 18.80 0.34 10.75
N VAL A 268 17.59 -0.17 11.00
CA VAL A 268 16.38 0.66 10.95
C VAL A 268 16.36 1.63 12.11
N ALA A 269 16.05 2.89 11.81
CA ALA A 269 16.09 4.00 12.75
C ALA A 269 14.83 4.88 12.64
N GLY A 270 14.66 5.80 13.59
CA GLY A 270 13.48 6.67 13.64
C GLY A 270 13.31 7.54 12.39
N HIS A 271 14.40 8.05 11.81
CA HIS A 271 14.34 8.83 10.58
C HIS A 271 13.94 7.98 9.36
N HIS A 272 14.31 6.69 9.31
CA HIS A 272 13.83 5.74 8.30
C HIS A 272 12.31 5.58 8.36
N LEU A 273 11.75 5.41 9.56
CA LEU A 273 10.28 5.36 9.74
C LEU A 273 9.61 6.67 9.35
N SER A 274 10.22 7.81 9.69
CA SER A 274 9.72 9.14 9.30
C SER A 274 9.76 9.33 7.78
N LEU A 275 10.81 8.86 7.10
CA LEU A 275 10.96 8.93 5.65
C LEU A 275 9.99 8.00 4.94
N TRP A 276 9.88 6.75 5.40
CA TRP A 276 8.90 5.77 4.92
C TRP A 276 7.49 6.38 4.98
N MET A 277 7.07 6.93 6.12
CA MET A 277 5.73 7.53 6.24
C MET A 277 5.50 8.74 5.33
N ARG A 278 6.54 9.49 4.96
CA ARG A 278 6.47 10.60 3.99
C ARG A 278 6.38 10.11 2.55
N ARG A 279 7.17 9.10 2.21
CA ARG A 279 7.21 8.49 0.86
C ARG A 279 6.05 7.55 0.60
N LEU A 280 5.44 7.01 1.66
CA LEU A 280 4.35 6.05 1.58
C LEU A 280 3.16 6.68 0.85
N ARG A 281 3.06 6.30 -0.41
CA ARG A 281 1.99 6.57 -1.35
C ARG A 281 1.73 5.25 -2.04
N TYR A 282 0.51 4.78 -2.01
CA TYR A 282 0.17 3.70 -2.93
C TYR A 282 0.01 4.32 -4.31
N LEU A 283 0.67 3.72 -5.31
CA LEU A 283 0.59 4.06 -6.73
C LEU A 283 -0.84 4.37 -7.21
N TYR A 284 -1.84 3.81 -6.53
CA TYR A 284 -3.25 3.96 -6.88
C TYR A 284 -4.12 4.58 -5.77
N VAL A 285 -3.72 4.59 -4.49
CA VAL A 285 -4.60 5.02 -3.37
C VAL A 285 -4.41 6.46 -2.92
N GLY A 286 -3.26 7.07 -3.24
CA GLY A 286 -2.93 8.43 -2.83
C GLY A 286 -2.36 8.48 -1.43
N GLU A 287 -2.59 9.59 -0.71
CA GLU A 287 -2.16 9.68 0.68
C GLU A 287 -2.83 8.61 1.56
N VAL A 288 -2.00 7.76 2.15
CA VAL A 288 -2.42 6.79 3.15
C VAL A 288 -3.02 7.54 4.36
N PRO A 289 -4.23 7.19 4.82
CA PRO A 289 -4.87 7.90 5.92
C PRO A 289 -3.98 7.93 7.17
N LEU A 290 -3.93 9.07 7.85
CA LEU A 290 -3.12 9.26 9.05
C LEU A 290 -3.35 8.18 10.12
N ALA A 291 -4.60 7.71 10.26
CA ALA A 291 -4.93 6.63 11.18
C ALA A 291 -4.25 5.29 10.82
N ARG A 292 -4.15 4.98 9.51
CA ARG A 292 -3.45 3.79 9.01
C ARG A 292 -1.95 3.95 9.19
N LYS A 293 -1.35 5.09 8.80
CA LYS A 293 0.07 5.37 9.05
C LYS A 293 0.47 5.17 10.52
N ARG A 294 -0.35 5.67 11.46
CA ARG A 294 -0.14 5.45 12.90
C ARG A 294 -0.25 3.97 13.30
N ARG A 295 -1.17 3.22 12.70
CA ARG A 295 -1.30 1.79 12.95
C ARG A 295 -0.05 1.05 12.47
N MET A 296 0.41 1.31 11.25
CA MET A 296 1.63 0.73 10.66
C MET A 296 2.85 0.98 11.55
N LEU A 297 3.05 2.21 12.02
CA LEU A 297 4.13 2.55 12.97
C LEU A 297 4.02 1.76 14.28
N ARG A 298 2.83 1.64 14.87
CA ARG A 298 2.63 0.86 16.09
C ARG A 298 2.83 -0.64 15.87
N THR A 299 2.39 -1.15 14.72
CA THR A 299 2.65 -2.53 14.29
C THR A 299 4.16 -2.77 14.18
N THR A 300 4.90 -1.83 13.60
CA THR A 300 6.37 -1.87 13.49
C THR A 300 7.01 -1.92 14.87
N ALA A 301 6.63 -1.05 15.80
CA ALA A 301 7.16 -1.09 17.18
C ALA A 301 6.89 -2.43 17.88
N ARG A 302 5.68 -2.99 17.74
CA ARG A 302 5.33 -4.31 18.30
C ARG A 302 6.14 -5.45 17.68
N LEU A 303 6.38 -5.39 16.37
CA LEU A 303 7.22 -6.36 15.65
C LEU A 303 8.65 -6.33 16.20
N TYR A 304 9.25 -5.14 16.32
CA TYR A 304 10.61 -4.99 16.85
C TYR A 304 10.74 -5.47 18.29
N GLN A 305 9.74 -5.23 19.15
CA GLN A 305 9.70 -5.77 20.50
C GLN A 305 9.70 -7.31 20.49
N CYS A 306 8.87 -7.93 19.64
CA CYS A 306 8.83 -9.38 19.48
C CYS A 306 10.16 -9.96 18.98
N LEU A 307 10.80 -9.30 18.01
CA LEU A 307 12.12 -9.68 17.50
C LEU A 307 13.20 -9.58 18.58
N ALA A 308 13.19 -8.53 19.41
CA ALA A 308 14.15 -8.34 20.49
C ALA A 308 14.02 -9.36 21.61
N GLU A 309 12.79 -9.73 21.99
CA GLU A 309 12.53 -10.80 22.97
C GLU A 309 13.12 -12.15 22.55
N ARG A 310 13.32 -12.33 21.24
CA ARG A 310 13.86 -13.54 20.62
C ARG A 310 15.33 -13.42 20.23
N GLY A 311 15.98 -12.30 20.54
CA GLY A 311 17.38 -12.04 20.19
C GLY A 311 17.62 -11.92 18.68
N ARG A 312 16.60 -11.57 17.88
CA ARG A 312 16.70 -11.38 16.43
C ARG A 312 17.11 -9.97 16.03
N VAL A 313 16.88 -9.00 16.91
CA VAL A 313 17.40 -7.63 16.84
C VAL A 313 17.93 -7.25 18.22
N MET A 314 18.81 -6.25 18.30
CA MET A 314 19.29 -5.75 19.58
C MET A 314 18.14 -5.11 20.38
N ARG A 315 18.14 -5.31 21.70
CA ARG A 315 17.12 -4.69 22.58
C ARG A 315 17.10 -3.16 22.46
N ILE A 316 18.27 -2.55 22.36
CA ILE A 316 18.41 -1.10 22.19
C ILE A 316 17.79 -0.61 20.87
N THR A 317 17.86 -1.40 19.80
CA THR A 317 17.20 -1.10 18.51
C THR A 317 15.69 -1.07 18.71
N ALA A 318 15.11 -2.10 19.33
CA ALA A 318 13.67 -2.14 19.57
C ALA A 318 13.17 -1.03 20.51
N GLU A 319 13.96 -0.65 21.51
CA GLU A 319 13.70 0.50 22.40
C GLU A 319 13.68 1.82 21.60
N ARG A 320 14.72 2.07 20.80
CA ARG A 320 14.81 3.27 19.93
C ARG A 320 13.68 3.34 18.90
N ILE A 321 13.30 2.22 18.30
CA ILE A 321 12.15 2.16 17.38
C ILE A 321 10.86 2.50 18.12
N SER A 322 10.67 1.98 19.33
CA SER A 322 9.48 2.28 20.15
C SER A 322 9.41 3.78 20.52
N GLU A 323 10.54 4.38 20.90
CA GLU A 323 10.66 5.81 21.20
C GLU A 323 10.36 6.67 19.97
N ALA A 324 10.97 6.35 18.83
CA ALA A 324 10.74 7.05 17.57
C ALA A 324 9.27 6.97 17.13
N VAL A 325 8.64 5.78 17.24
CA VAL A 325 7.21 5.62 16.93
C VAL A 325 6.35 6.46 17.87
N ALA A 326 6.69 6.54 19.16
CA ALA A 326 5.98 7.40 20.11
C ALA A 326 6.12 8.88 19.71
N GLU A 327 7.32 9.34 19.36
CA GLU A 327 7.58 10.72 18.91
C GLU A 327 6.82 11.05 17.61
N ILE A 328 6.94 10.21 16.58
CA ILE A 328 6.27 10.39 15.29
C ILE A 328 4.74 10.38 15.46
N THR A 329 4.20 9.57 16.38
CA THR A 329 2.75 9.49 16.59
C THR A 329 2.20 10.40 17.69
N ALA A 330 3.04 11.19 18.37
CA ALA A 330 2.61 12.09 19.44
C ALA A 330 1.73 13.26 18.97
N PRO A 331 2.02 13.96 17.86
CA PRO A 331 1.14 15.04 17.38
C PRO A 331 -0.26 14.49 17.05
N THR A 332 -1.33 15.28 17.12
CA THR A 332 -2.69 14.78 16.85
C THR A 332 -3.16 15.01 15.42
N ARG A 333 -2.69 16.10 14.79
CA ARG A 333 -3.16 16.56 13.47
C ARG A 333 -2.30 16.05 12.32
N ASP A 334 -1.09 15.59 12.59
CA ASP A 334 -0.13 15.07 11.61
C ASP A 334 0.82 14.06 12.26
N LEU A 335 1.79 13.53 11.52
CA LEU A 335 2.93 12.79 12.05
C LEU A 335 4.08 13.75 12.41
N GLY A 336 4.73 13.48 13.53
CA GLY A 336 6.01 14.09 13.88
C GLY A 336 7.09 13.72 12.86
N LYS A 337 8.11 14.57 12.77
CA LYS A 337 9.23 14.37 11.85
C LYS A 337 10.49 14.15 12.64
N ILE A 338 11.18 13.05 12.38
CA ILE A 338 12.54 12.84 12.84
C ILE A 338 13.45 13.20 11.67
N PRO A 339 14.28 14.25 11.79
CA PRO A 339 15.17 14.65 10.70
C PRO A 339 16.19 13.55 10.40
N LEU A 340 16.64 13.50 9.15
CA LEU A 340 17.83 12.72 8.82
C LEU A 340 19.00 13.27 9.64
N PRO A 341 19.89 12.41 10.16
CA PRO A 341 21.12 12.89 10.76
C PRO A 341 21.94 13.63 9.71
N PRO A 342 22.73 14.65 10.09
CA PRO A 342 23.66 15.29 9.19
C PRO A 342 24.55 14.22 8.52
N PRO A 343 24.71 14.26 7.19
CA PRO A 343 25.48 13.26 6.49
C PRO A 343 26.96 13.38 6.85
N LEU A 344 27.65 12.24 6.90
CA LEU A 344 29.07 12.14 7.20
C LEU A 344 29.94 12.19 5.92
N GLY A 345 29.41 11.74 4.79
CA GLY A 345 30.07 11.76 3.48
C GLY A 345 29.86 10.50 2.63
N GLY A 346 29.68 9.33 3.26
CA GLY A 346 29.55 8.03 2.59
C GLY A 346 28.12 7.66 2.18
N GLU A 347 27.13 8.51 2.48
CA GLU A 347 25.72 8.26 2.20
C GLU A 347 25.48 8.13 0.69
N LEU A 348 24.83 7.06 0.25
CA LEU A 348 24.42 6.90 -1.15
C LEU A 348 23.28 7.88 -1.47
N LEU A 349 23.49 8.76 -2.46
CA LEU A 349 22.51 9.74 -2.90
C LEU A 349 21.75 9.29 -4.14
N LEU A 350 22.48 8.82 -5.16
CA LEU A 350 21.93 8.46 -6.46
C LEU A 350 22.56 7.18 -7.00
N ARG A 351 21.73 6.30 -7.57
CA ARG A 351 22.17 5.27 -8.52
C ARG A 351 21.65 5.64 -9.89
N LEU A 352 22.58 5.80 -10.83
CA LEU A 352 22.26 6.13 -12.21
C LEU A 352 22.73 4.99 -13.10
N GLN A 353 21.99 4.75 -14.18
CA GLN A 353 22.38 3.77 -15.20
C GLN A 353 22.29 4.42 -16.57
N ASP A 354 23.32 4.25 -17.38
CA ASP A 354 23.29 4.71 -18.77
C ASP A 354 22.59 3.70 -19.70
N PRO A 355 22.23 4.07 -20.95
CA PRO A 355 21.59 3.17 -21.90
C PRO A 355 22.41 1.90 -22.22
N GLU A 356 23.72 1.95 -22.01
CA GLU A 356 24.66 0.84 -22.20
C GLU A 356 24.72 -0.09 -20.97
N GLY A 357 24.06 0.27 -19.87
CA GLY A 357 23.96 -0.52 -18.64
C GLY A 357 25.06 -0.26 -17.62
N ASN A 358 25.93 0.74 -17.81
CA ASN A 358 26.92 1.11 -16.80
C ASN A 358 26.22 1.80 -15.62
N GLU A 359 26.54 1.34 -14.42
CA GLU A 359 25.98 1.88 -13.18
C GLU A 359 26.95 2.86 -12.51
N TYR A 360 26.40 3.97 -12.03
CA TYR A 360 27.10 5.01 -11.29
C TYR A 360 26.47 5.14 -9.91
N GLU A 361 27.27 4.90 -8.86
CA GLU A 361 26.88 5.14 -7.47
C GLU A 361 27.51 6.45 -7.00
N LEU A 362 26.68 7.43 -6.65
CA LEU A 362 27.11 8.74 -6.21
C LEU A 362 26.76 8.94 -4.74
N VAL A 363 27.76 9.32 -3.95
CA VAL A 363 27.65 9.51 -2.50
C VAL A 363 27.65 10.99 -2.11
N MET A 364 27.38 11.29 -0.84
CA MET A 364 27.37 12.66 -0.32
C MET A 364 28.69 13.41 -0.57
N ASN A 365 29.84 12.76 -0.45
CA ASN A 365 31.13 13.37 -0.81
C ASN A 365 31.17 13.85 -2.28
N ASP A 366 30.52 13.12 -3.19
CA ASP A 366 30.44 13.50 -4.59
C ASP A 366 29.59 14.74 -4.79
N TYR A 367 28.44 14.80 -4.11
CA TYR A 367 27.60 15.99 -4.07
C TYR A 367 28.39 17.21 -3.59
N TRP A 368 29.09 17.12 -2.46
CA TRP A 368 29.84 18.26 -1.93
C TRP A 368 30.92 18.75 -2.88
N LEU A 369 31.65 17.83 -3.54
CA LEU A 369 32.69 18.19 -4.51
C LEU A 369 32.11 18.80 -5.80
N VAL A 370 31.01 18.25 -6.32
CA VAL A 370 30.32 18.79 -7.50
C VAL A 370 29.73 20.17 -7.20
N ALA A 371 29.07 20.32 -6.04
CA ALA A 371 28.52 21.58 -5.59
C ALA A 371 29.62 22.62 -5.37
N ALA A 372 30.74 22.26 -4.72
CA ALA A 372 31.91 23.13 -4.57
C ALA A 372 32.47 23.58 -5.91
N CYS A 373 32.64 22.66 -6.87
CA CYS A 373 33.09 22.99 -8.22
C CYS A 373 32.16 24.03 -8.87
N ALA A 374 30.85 23.80 -8.81
CA ALA A 374 29.86 24.68 -9.41
C ALA A 374 29.84 26.09 -8.77
N VAL A 375 29.88 26.18 -7.43
CA VAL A 375 29.64 27.44 -6.72
C VAL A 375 30.88 28.21 -6.30
N LEU A 376 31.99 27.52 -6.01
CA LEU A 376 33.25 28.14 -5.56
C LEU A 376 34.24 28.32 -6.72
N PHE A 377 34.18 27.43 -7.71
CA PHE A 377 35.12 27.40 -8.84
C PHE A 377 34.45 27.63 -10.19
N THR A 378 33.15 27.96 -10.22
CA THR A 378 32.40 28.25 -11.46
C THR A 378 32.50 27.14 -12.53
N GLY A 379 32.60 25.89 -12.08
CA GLY A 379 32.74 24.71 -12.94
C GLY A 379 34.17 24.40 -13.38
N ASP A 380 35.17 25.15 -12.91
CA ASP A 380 36.58 24.89 -13.21
C ASP A 380 37.15 23.77 -12.33
N TRP A 381 37.09 22.55 -12.86
CA TRP A 381 37.61 21.36 -12.20
C TRP A 381 39.13 21.36 -12.02
N ASP A 382 39.89 21.99 -12.93
CA ASP A 382 41.35 22.06 -12.82
C ASP A 382 41.75 23.01 -11.68
N ALA A 383 41.12 24.19 -11.62
CA ALA A 383 41.31 25.13 -10.52
C ALA A 383 40.92 24.52 -9.17
N MET A 384 39.80 23.78 -9.10
CA MET A 384 39.41 23.10 -7.86
C MET A 384 40.41 22.00 -7.46
N GLU A 385 40.95 21.23 -8.42
CA GLU A 385 41.94 20.19 -8.11
C GLU A 385 43.26 20.78 -7.58
N GLU A 386 43.69 21.92 -8.13
CA GLU A 386 44.85 22.66 -7.64
C GLU A 386 44.63 23.20 -6.23
N GLU A 387 43.48 23.82 -5.97
CA GLU A 387 43.13 24.35 -4.65
C GLU A 387 43.02 23.22 -3.62
N ALA A 388 42.42 22.08 -4.00
CA ALA A 388 42.28 20.92 -3.15
C ALA A 388 43.64 20.35 -2.68
N ALA A 389 44.77 20.73 -3.27
CA ALA A 389 46.08 20.32 -2.77
C ALA A 389 46.43 20.93 -1.39
N TRP A 390 45.76 22.01 -1.00
CA TRP A 390 46.10 22.81 0.18
C TRP A 390 45.05 22.74 1.29
N VAL A 391 43.91 22.10 1.04
CA VAL A 391 42.82 21.97 1.99
C VAL A 391 42.95 20.72 2.86
N ARG A 392 42.12 20.63 3.90
CA ARG A 392 42.05 19.44 4.74
C ARG A 392 41.57 18.22 3.93
N ASP A 393 42.25 17.08 4.13
CA ASP A 393 42.08 15.85 3.35
C ASP A 393 42.23 16.03 1.83
N GLY A 394 43.07 16.99 1.43
CA GLY A 394 43.25 17.40 0.05
C GLY A 394 43.64 16.28 -0.92
N ALA A 395 44.49 15.34 -0.48
CA ALA A 395 44.92 14.22 -1.31
C ALA A 395 43.75 13.33 -1.75
N ARG A 396 42.85 12.96 -0.82
CA ARG A 396 41.67 12.14 -1.13
C ARG A 396 40.66 12.94 -1.95
N LYS A 397 40.44 14.21 -1.61
CA LYS A 397 39.56 15.10 -2.40
C LYS A 397 40.02 15.18 -3.85
N ARG A 398 41.32 15.39 -4.10
CA ARG A 398 41.89 15.40 -5.46
C ARG A 398 41.70 14.08 -6.21
N GLU A 399 41.90 12.96 -5.54
CA GLU A 399 41.63 11.66 -6.15
C GLU A 399 40.16 11.52 -6.58
N ARG A 400 39.23 11.90 -5.69
CA ARG A 400 37.80 11.83 -5.98
C ARG A 400 37.36 12.84 -7.05
N ILE A 401 37.90 14.05 -7.05
CA ILE A 401 37.71 15.08 -8.09
C ILE A 401 38.10 14.53 -9.47
N ARG A 402 39.28 13.89 -9.58
CA ARG A 402 39.72 13.28 -10.84
C ARG A 402 38.82 12.14 -11.29
N TRP A 403 38.26 11.38 -10.35
CA TRP A 403 37.28 10.35 -10.66
C TRP A 403 35.99 10.97 -11.20
N LEU A 404 35.41 11.95 -10.51
CA LEU A 404 34.18 12.66 -10.94
C LEU A 404 34.34 13.28 -12.33
N ARG A 405 35.49 13.90 -12.61
CA ARG A 405 35.78 14.52 -13.91
C ARG A 405 35.83 13.53 -15.07
N ARG A 406 36.05 12.23 -14.81
CA ARG A 406 36.04 11.19 -15.84
C ARG A 406 34.64 10.67 -16.15
N LEU A 407 33.66 10.97 -15.28
CA LEU A 407 32.28 10.57 -15.52
C LEU A 407 31.66 11.42 -16.63
N PRO A 408 30.68 10.91 -17.37
CA PRO A 408 29.89 11.71 -18.28
C PRO A 408 29.27 12.92 -17.56
N GLU A 409 29.25 14.08 -18.22
CA GLU A 409 28.77 15.34 -17.65
C GLU A 409 27.37 15.23 -17.03
N TRP A 410 26.47 14.52 -17.70
CA TRP A 410 25.10 14.32 -17.21
C TRP A 410 25.05 13.62 -15.83
N VAL A 411 26.03 12.76 -15.49
CA VAL A 411 26.05 12.00 -14.23
C VAL A 411 26.19 12.93 -13.03
N TRP A 412 27.09 13.90 -13.07
CA TRP A 412 27.23 14.86 -11.98
C TRP A 412 26.28 16.05 -12.08
N LEU A 413 25.72 16.34 -13.27
CA LEU A 413 24.59 17.29 -13.37
C LEU A 413 23.37 16.81 -12.57
N GLU A 414 23.12 15.50 -12.49
CA GLU A 414 22.06 14.94 -11.64
C GLU A 414 22.26 15.28 -10.15
N LEU A 415 23.51 15.35 -9.65
CA LEU A 415 23.77 15.79 -8.27
C LEU A 415 23.45 17.26 -8.03
N LEU A 416 23.55 18.10 -9.07
CA LEU A 416 23.16 19.51 -8.96
C LEU A 416 21.63 19.70 -8.96
N THR A 417 20.85 18.69 -9.31
CA THR A 417 19.37 18.79 -9.25
C THR A 417 18.83 18.87 -7.82
N ILE A 418 19.61 18.36 -6.84
CA ILE A 418 19.28 18.39 -5.41
C ILE A 418 19.98 19.54 -4.66
N PHE A 419 20.72 20.40 -5.38
CA PHE A 419 21.45 21.52 -4.79
C PHE A 419 20.51 22.54 -4.16
N ASP A 420 20.85 22.98 -2.93
CA ASP A 420 20.18 24.07 -2.25
C ASP A 420 21.12 25.30 -2.17
N PRO A 421 20.75 26.45 -2.77
CA PRO A 421 21.52 27.69 -2.65
C PRO A 421 21.78 28.15 -1.21
N GLU A 422 20.96 27.74 -0.23
CA GLU A 422 21.18 28.06 1.18
C GLU A 422 22.39 27.32 1.78
N GLU A 423 22.93 26.30 1.10
CA GLU A 423 24.06 25.47 1.57
C GLU A 423 25.44 26.02 1.17
N ILE A 424 25.54 27.14 0.45
CA ILE A 424 26.83 27.65 -0.09
C ILE A 424 27.91 27.80 1.00
N ASP A 425 27.55 28.33 2.17
CA ASP A 425 28.51 28.50 3.26
C ASP A 425 28.94 27.15 3.87
N LEU A 426 28.01 26.18 3.95
CA LEU A 426 28.30 24.81 4.39
C LEU A 426 29.20 24.08 3.39
N ILE A 427 28.98 24.26 2.09
CA ILE A 427 29.81 23.71 1.01
C ILE A 427 31.24 24.25 1.12
N ARG A 428 31.37 25.57 1.34
CA ARG A 428 32.68 26.20 1.54
C ARG A 428 33.37 25.62 2.77
N GLU A 429 32.70 25.60 3.92
CA GLU A 429 33.24 25.05 5.15
C GLU A 429 33.68 23.59 4.96
N TRP A 430 32.83 22.75 4.37
CA TRP A 430 33.15 21.34 4.12
C TRP A 430 34.37 21.17 3.21
N PHE A 431 34.46 21.94 2.11
CA PHE A 431 35.56 21.84 1.17
C PHE A 431 36.90 22.22 1.78
N TYR A 432 36.96 23.26 2.61
CA TYR A 432 38.22 23.73 3.20
C TYR A 432 38.59 22.99 4.50
N GLU A 433 37.61 22.71 5.36
CA GLU A 433 37.85 22.38 6.78
C GLU A 433 37.50 20.94 7.17
N HIS A 434 36.75 20.19 6.35
CA HIS A 434 36.30 18.83 6.67
C HIS A 434 37.09 17.75 5.94
N GLU A 435 37.18 16.57 6.57
CA GLU A 435 37.75 15.35 5.97
C GLU A 435 36.63 14.55 5.29
N MET A 436 36.94 13.81 4.22
CA MET A 436 35.94 12.94 3.60
C MET A 436 35.71 11.71 4.47
N SER A 437 34.48 11.48 4.90
CA SER A 437 34.11 10.22 5.54
C SER A 437 33.63 9.22 4.52
N GLU A 438 34.04 7.96 4.65
CA GLU A 438 33.40 6.83 3.94
C GLU A 438 32.26 6.23 4.75
N LEU A 439 32.04 6.71 5.99
CA LEU A 439 30.92 6.29 6.81
C LEU A 439 29.64 6.95 6.32
N SER A 440 28.54 6.21 6.42
CA SER A 440 27.18 6.70 6.24
C SER A 440 26.51 6.83 7.60
N ALA A 441 25.84 7.96 7.85
CA ALA A 441 24.88 8.13 8.94
C ALA A 441 23.44 7.80 8.51
N TRP A 442 23.22 7.57 7.21
CA TRP A 442 21.96 7.13 6.62
C TRP A 442 21.95 5.63 6.38
#